data_AF-A0A945I8M4-F1
#
_entry.id   AF-A0A945I8M4-F1
#
_cell.length_a   1.000
_cell.length_b   1.000
_cell.length_c   1.000
_cell.angle_alpha   90.00
_cell.angle_beta   90.00
_cell.angle_gamma   90.00
#
_symmetry.space_group_name_H-M   'P 1'
#
loop_
_entity.id
_entity.type
_entity.pdbx_description
1 polymer ?
#
loop_
_entity_poly.entity_id
_entity_poly.type
_entity_poly.pdbx_seq_one_letter_code
_entity_poly.pdbx_strand_id
1 'polypeptide(L)' 'MSYEPQKFLFSVFDAAVAAAQPSLCLPNFLPDPPQEKSKGKTVVIGGGKASAAMAAAV' A
#
# COMPACT_ATOMS: atom_id res chain seq x y z
N MET A 1 12.67 -1.13 33.64
CA MET A 1 12.21 -0.89 32.26
C MET A 1 11.83 0.58 32.17
N SER A 2 12.67 1.39 31.54
CA SER A 2 12.37 2.81 31.34
C SER A 2 11.36 2.93 30.22
N TYR A 3 10.18 3.48 30.52
CA TYR A 3 9.18 3.83 29.52
C TYR A 3 9.70 5.02 28.71
N GLU A 4 9.80 4.88 27.39
CA GLU A 4 10.19 5.96 26.47
C GLU A 4 8.99 6.41 25.63
N PRO A 5 8.14 7.30 26.18
CA PRO A 5 6.87 7.67 25.54
C PRO A 5 7.06 8.21 24.12
N GLN A 6 8.13 8.97 23.87
CA GLN A 6 8.38 9.54 22.54
C GLN A 6 8.61 8.45 21.48
N LYS A 7 9.42 7.43 21.79
CA LYS A 7 9.64 6.30 20.87
C LYS A 7 8.37 5.51 20.63
N PHE A 8 7.59 5.29 21.70
CA PHE A 8 6.29 4.63 21.57
C PHE A 8 5.35 5.42 20.65
N LEU A 9 5.21 6.73 20.85
CA LEU A 9 4.34 7.56 20.01
C LEU A 9 4.78 7.61 18.55
N PHE A 10 6.08 7.67 18.27
CA PHE A 10 6.58 7.58 16.89
C PHE A 10 6.26 6.22 16.26
N SER A 11 6.40 5.11 17.00
CA SER A 11 6.05 3.79 16.47
C SER A 11 4.57 3.67 16.10
N VAL A 12 3.68 4.31 16.88
CA VAL A 12 2.24 4.36 16.58
C VAL A 12 1.97 5.22 15.36
N PHE A 13 2.67 6.35 15.21
CA PHE A 13 2.59 7.20 14.02
C PHE A 13 3.05 6.45 12.76
N ASP A 14 4.21 5.79 12.81
CA ASP A 14 4.74 5.01 11.69
C ASP A 14 3.78 3.91 11.28
N ALA A 15 3.16 3.22 12.25
CA ALA A 15 2.12 2.22 11.99
C ALA A 15 0.89 2.83 11.30
N ALA A 16 0.45 4.02 11.72
CA ALA A 16 -0.68 4.72 11.09
C ALA A 16 -0.37 5.14 9.65
N VAL A 17 0.85 5.64 9.39
CA VAL A 17 1.32 5.96 8.04
C VAL A 17 1.36 4.70 7.18
N ALA A 18 1.94 3.62 7.69
CA ALA A 18 2.04 2.35 6.98
C ALA A 18 0.66 1.78 6.60
N ALA A 19 -0.32 1.91 7.49
CA ALA A 19 -1.70 1.49 7.21
C ALA A 19 -2.35 2.26 6.04
N ALA A 20 -1.91 3.50 5.79
CA ALA A 20 -2.38 4.33 4.68
C ALA A 20 -1.47 4.30 3.45
N GLN A 21 -0.31 3.65 3.52
CA GLN A 21 0.67 3.65 2.44
C GLN A 21 0.29 2.63 1.36
N PRO A 22 0.09 3.05 0.09
CA PRO A 22 -0.44 2.17 -0.97
C PRO A 22 0.36 0.89 -1.17
N SER A 23 1.69 0.96 -1.14
CA SER A 23 2.58 -0.20 -1.31
C SER A 23 2.41 -1.27 -0.23
N LEU A 24 1.86 -0.91 0.93
CA LEU A 24 1.69 -1.82 2.06
C LEU A 24 0.25 -2.31 2.20
N CYS A 25 -0.72 -1.41 2.03
CA CYS A 25 -2.12 -1.76 2.25
C CYS A 25 -2.80 -2.33 1.01
N LEU A 26 -2.44 -1.91 -0.21
CA LEU A 26 -3.16 -2.24 -1.44
C LEU A 26 -3.03 -3.71 -1.90
N PRO A 27 -1.85 -4.37 -1.84
CA PRO A 27 -1.66 -5.71 -2.43
C PRO A 27 -2.67 -6.76 -1.96
N ASN A 28 -3.07 -6.72 -0.68
CA ASN A 28 -4.01 -7.68 -0.11
C ASN A 28 -5.45 -7.54 -0.62
N PHE A 29 -5.77 -6.45 -1.30
CA PHE A 29 -7.11 -6.17 -1.85
C PHE A 29 -7.15 -6.22 -3.37
N LEU A 30 -6.02 -6.47 -4.03
CA LEU A 30 -5.95 -6.60 -5.48
C LEU A 30 -6.24 -8.04 -5.89
N PRO A 31 -6.93 -8.25 -7.03
CA PRO A 31 -7.04 -9.57 -7.61
C PRO A 31 -5.68 -10.04 -8.12
N ASP A 32 -5.51 -11.36 -8.24
CA ASP A 32 -4.35 -11.91 -8.92
C ASP A 32 -4.28 -11.40 -10.36
N PRO A 33 -3.07 -11.07 -10.86
CA PRO A 33 -2.92 -10.64 -12.25
C PRO A 33 -3.34 -11.77 -13.21
N PRO A 34 -3.75 -11.42 -14.44
CA PRO A 34 -4.08 -12.41 -15.46
C PRO A 34 -2.99 -13.46 -15.61
N GLN A 35 -3.36 -14.73 -15.46
CA GLN A 35 -2.42 -15.82 -15.64
C GLN A 35 -1.94 -15.92 -17.09
N GLU A 36 -0.73 -16.43 -17.28
CA GLU A 36 -0.08 -16.54 -18.59
C GLU A 36 -0.95 -17.23 -19.65
N LYS A 37 -1.77 -18.21 -19.24
CA LYS A 37 -2.68 -18.96 -20.12
C LYS A 37 -3.83 -18.10 -20.69
N SER A 38 -4.28 -17.07 -19.98
CA SER A 38 -5.43 -16.26 -20.40
C SER A 38 -5.05 -15.16 -21.40
N LYS A 39 -3.75 -14.86 -21.56
CA LYS A 39 -3.20 -13.77 -22.39
C LYS A 39 -3.85 -12.39 -22.15
N GLY A 40 -4.50 -12.20 -21.00
CA GLY A 40 -5.11 -10.94 -20.61
C GLY A 40 -4.06 -9.88 -20.25
N LYS A 41 -4.44 -8.60 -20.34
CA LYS A 41 -3.61 -7.47 -19.90
C LYS A 41 -4.30 -6.74 -18.76
N THR A 42 -3.54 -6.36 -17.73
CA THR A 42 -4.00 -5.44 -16.69
C THR A 42 -3.84 -4.01 -17.17
N VAL A 43 -4.92 -3.22 -17.10
CA VAL A 43 -4.89 -1.78 -17.37
C VAL A 43 -5.16 -1.05 -16.07
N VAL A 44 -4.20 -0.24 -15.62
CA VAL A 44 -4.32 0.56 -14.39
C VAL A 44 -4.71 1.99 -14.78
N ILE A 45 -5.80 2.49 -14.21
CA ILE A 45 -6.29 3.86 -14.43
C ILE A 45 -6.25 4.60 -13.10
N GLY A 46 -5.42 5.65 -13.04
CA GLY A 46 -5.24 6.46 -11.85
C GLY A 46 -6.10 7.73 -11.85
N GLY A 47 -6.64 8.10 -10.69
CA GLY A 47 -7.34 9.37 -10.48
C GLY A 47 -6.96 10.03 -9.15
N GLY A 48 -6.70 11.33 -9.17
CA GLY A 48 -6.38 12.12 -7.97
C GLY A 48 -4.89 12.16 -7.60
N LYS A 49 -4.59 12.81 -6.46
CA LYS A 49 -3.23 13.21 -6.06
C LYS A 49 -2.27 12.04 -5.81
N ALA A 50 -2.77 10.94 -5.26
CA ALA A 50 -1.96 9.76 -4.94
C ALA A 50 -1.94 8.70 -6.05
N SER A 51 -2.55 8.99 -7.21
CA SER A 51 -2.81 8.01 -8.25
C SER A 51 -1.56 7.33 -8.80
N ALA A 52 -0.45 8.06 -8.95
CA ALA A 52 0.81 7.49 -9.39
C ALA A 52 1.39 6.48 -8.37
N ALA A 53 1.35 6.81 -7.07
CA ALA A 53 1.82 5.91 -6.02
C ALA A 53 0.92 4.68 -5.87
N MET A 54 -0.40 4.85 -6.04
CA MET A 54 -1.35 3.73 -6.07
C MET A 54 -1.09 2.83 -7.28
N ALA A 55 -0.89 3.41 -8.46
CA ALA A 55 -0.64 2.65 -9.68
C ALA A 55 0.67 1.86 -9.64
N ALA A 56 1.71 2.39 -8.97
CA ALA A 56 2.96 1.67 -8.77
C ALA A 56 2.86 0.48 -7.80
N ALA A 57 1.79 0.41 -7.01
CA ALA A 57 1.52 -0.68 -6.06
C ALA A 57 0.61 -1.79 -6.63
N VAL A 58 0.23 -1.69 -7.91
CA VAL A 58 -0.64 -2.64 -8.63
C VAL A 58 0.17 -3.52 -9.57
#